data_AF-A0A969Y702-F1
#
_entry.id   AF-A0A969Y702-F1
#
_cell.length_a   1.000
_cell.length_b   1.000
_cell.length_c   1.000
_cell.angle_alpha   90.00
_cell.angle_beta   90.00
_cell.angle_gamma   90.00
#
_symmetry.space_group_name_H-M   'P 1'
#
loop_
_entity.id
_entity.type
_entity.pdbx_description
1 polymer ?
#
loop_
_entity_poly.entity_id
_entity_poly.type
_entity_poly.pdbx_seq_one_letter_code
_entity_poly.pdbx_strand_id
1 'polypeptide(L)'
;MNKGNLEKQFADHIIKNKERYYRLAYSYVKNVDDALDIVQESIYKGMSSLPSLRNPAYFRTWFYKIVVHTALDFLRQKNKTVLVEEEVLINSDSGTCDTYQNIDLSRALDTLPAKYRTIIILRYFEDLKIEDVAEILDENVNTVKTRLYTALRKLRIEMVDDDEKGRICHE
;
A
#
# COMPACT_ATOMS: atom_id res chain seq x y z
N MET A 1 14.32 -8.16 -27.66
CA MET A 1 14.25 -6.91 -26.88
C MET A 1 15.62 -6.65 -26.30
N ASN A 2 16.23 -5.49 -26.56
CA ASN A 2 17.62 -5.24 -26.13
C ASN A 2 17.64 -4.95 -24.61
N LYS A 3 18.51 -5.61 -23.84
CA LYS A 3 18.48 -5.60 -22.36
C LYS A 3 18.50 -4.18 -21.78
N GLY A 4 19.38 -3.31 -22.29
CA GLY A 4 19.47 -1.92 -21.85
C GLY A 4 18.25 -1.04 -22.19
N ASN A 5 17.41 -1.45 -23.16
CA ASN A 5 16.17 -0.73 -23.47
C ASN A 5 15.07 -1.05 -22.44
N LEU A 6 14.98 -2.31 -22.00
CA LEU A 6 14.01 -2.71 -20.98
C LEU A 6 14.31 -2.08 -19.62
N GLU A 7 15.59 -2.06 -19.22
CA GLU A 7 16.06 -1.39 -17.99
C GLU A 7 15.73 0.11 -17.99
N LYS A 8 15.93 0.79 -19.12
CA LYS A 8 15.57 2.21 -19.27
C LYS A 8 14.07 2.43 -19.14
N GLN A 9 13.25 1.64 -19.84
CA GLN A 9 11.79 1.75 -19.74
C GLN A 9 11.28 1.51 -18.31
N PHE A 10 11.89 0.56 -17.60
CA PHE A 10 11.56 0.31 -16.21
C PHE A 10 11.94 1.50 -15.32
N ALA A 11 13.16 2.03 -15.45
CA ALA A 11 13.59 3.21 -14.70
C ALA A 11 12.67 4.42 -14.93
N ASP A 12 12.31 4.69 -16.19
CA ASP A 12 11.36 5.76 -16.56
C ASP A 12 9.99 5.54 -15.92
N HIS A 13 9.52 4.28 -15.89
CA HIS A 13 8.27 3.91 -15.22
C HIS A 13 8.32 4.16 -13.71
N ILE A 14 9.41 3.77 -13.05
CA ILE A 14 9.61 3.99 -11.61
C ILE A 14 9.65 5.48 -11.28
N ILE A 15 10.43 6.28 -12.00
CA ILE A 15 10.54 7.72 -11.77
C ILE A 15 9.18 8.40 -11.92
N LYS A 16 8.40 8.02 -12.94
CA LYS A 16 7.06 8.57 -13.18
C LYS A 16 6.05 8.22 -12.08
N ASN A 17 6.20 7.07 -11.42
CA ASN A 17 5.21 6.55 -10.48
C ASN A 17 5.71 6.48 -9.02
N LYS A 18 6.90 7.03 -8.72
CA LYS A 18 7.55 6.94 -7.40
C LYS A 18 6.65 7.33 -6.23
N GLU A 19 5.84 8.37 -6.38
CA GLU A 19 4.93 8.84 -5.32
C GLU A 19 3.83 7.83 -5.01
N ARG A 20 3.35 7.11 -6.03
CA ARG A 20 2.32 6.07 -5.86
C ARG A 20 2.88 4.90 -5.04
N TYR A 21 4.09 4.46 -5.37
CA TYR A 21 4.77 3.39 -4.64
C TYR A 21 5.14 3.81 -3.22
N TYR A 22 5.58 5.05 -3.04
CA TYR A 22 5.82 5.62 -1.72
C TYR A 22 4.55 5.66 -0.87
N ARG A 23 3.44 6.20 -1.38
CA ARG A 23 2.16 6.23 -0.66
C ARG A 23 1.68 4.82 -0.28
N LEU A 24 1.84 3.86 -1.18
CA LEU A 24 1.51 2.47 -0.89
C LEU A 24 2.38 1.91 0.24
N ALA A 25 3.71 2.04 0.14
CA ALA A 25 4.63 1.58 1.19
C ALA A 25 4.33 2.27 2.54
N TYR A 26 4.17 3.59 2.54
CA TYR A 26 3.82 4.37 3.72
C TYR A 26 2.49 3.92 4.35
N SER A 27 1.52 3.49 3.55
CA SER A 27 0.25 2.98 4.07
C SER A 27 0.40 1.71 4.93
N TYR A 28 1.50 0.97 4.77
CA TYR A 28 1.83 -0.21 5.59
C TYR A 28 2.58 0.14 6.87
N VAL A 29 3.61 0.99 6.78
CA VAL A 29 4.56 1.22 7.88
C VAL A 29 4.33 2.49 8.68
N LYS A 30 3.66 3.50 8.11
CA LYS A 30 3.39 4.80 8.76
C LYS A 30 4.64 5.50 9.31
N ASN A 31 5.79 5.19 8.73
CA ASN A 31 7.07 5.80 9.02
C ASN A 31 7.73 6.15 7.68
N VAL A 32 8.28 7.36 7.59
CA VAL A 32 8.85 7.88 6.34
C VAL A 32 10.08 7.10 5.92
N ASP A 33 11.00 6.84 6.85
CA ASP A 33 12.26 6.13 6.58
C ASP A 33 12.00 4.68 6.18
N ASP A 34 11.16 3.97 6.95
CA ASP A 34 10.74 2.60 6.63
C ASP A 34 10.08 2.52 5.24
N ALA A 35 9.28 3.53 4.87
CA ALA A 35 8.60 3.56 3.58
C ALA A 35 9.59 3.78 2.43
N LEU A 36 10.57 4.66 2.62
CA LEU A 36 11.65 4.88 1.66
C LEU A 36 12.52 3.63 1.49
N ASP A 37 12.82 2.93 2.57
CA ASP A 37 13.58 1.68 2.54
C ASP A 37 12.82 0.59 1.78
N ILE A 38 11.52 0.44 2.03
CA ILE A 38 10.67 -0.49 1.27
C ILE A 38 10.67 -0.16 -0.22
N VAL A 39 10.55 1.12 -0.60
CA VAL A 39 10.57 1.53 -2.01
C VAL A 39 11.92 1.23 -2.64
N GLN A 40 13.02 1.57 -1.98
CA GLN A 40 14.36 1.31 -2.48
C GLN A 40 14.62 -0.19 -2.67
N GLU A 41 14.29 -1.00 -1.67
CA GLU A 41 14.42 -2.46 -1.75
C GLU A 41 13.54 -3.05 -2.85
N SER A 42 12.33 -2.49 -3.05
CA SER A 42 11.44 -2.90 -4.14
C SER A 42 12.02 -2.57 -5.51
N ILE A 43 12.64 -1.40 -5.68
CA ILE A 43 13.33 -1.02 -6.92
C ILE A 43 14.49 -1.98 -7.19
N TYR A 44 15.28 -2.30 -6.17
CA TYR A 44 16.38 -3.25 -6.27
C TYR A 44 15.88 -4.64 -6.73
N LYS A 45 14.91 -5.21 -6.02
CA LYS A 45 14.27 -6.49 -6.39
C LYS A 45 13.67 -6.44 -7.80
N GLY A 46 13.04 -5.32 -8.17
CA GLY A 46 12.51 -5.07 -9.50
C GLY A 46 13.61 -5.13 -10.56
N MET A 47 14.69 -4.39 -10.41
CA MET A 47 15.84 -4.42 -11.34
C MET A 47 16.43 -5.83 -11.46
N SER A 48 16.61 -6.54 -10.35
CA SER A 48 17.17 -7.90 -10.36
C SER A 48 16.25 -8.92 -11.06
N SER A 49 14.93 -8.78 -10.92
CA SER A 49 13.94 -9.69 -11.50
C SER A 49 13.43 -9.26 -12.88
N LEU A 50 13.80 -8.05 -13.34
CA LEU A 50 13.41 -7.48 -14.62
C LEU A 50 13.64 -8.40 -15.83
N PRO A 51 14.74 -9.18 -15.92
CA PRO A 51 14.95 -10.09 -17.05
C PRO A 51 13.88 -11.18 -17.20
N SER A 52 13.13 -11.48 -16.13
CA SER A 52 12.03 -12.44 -16.16
C SER A 52 10.74 -11.86 -16.75
N LEU A 53 10.63 -10.53 -16.82
CA LEU A 53 9.43 -9.87 -17.32
C LEU A 53 9.41 -9.85 -18.84
N ARG A 54 8.48 -10.60 -19.43
CA ARG A 54 8.37 -10.78 -20.88
C ARG A 54 7.72 -9.60 -21.60
N ASN A 55 6.87 -8.83 -20.91
CA ASN A 55 6.10 -7.76 -21.52
C ASN A 55 6.06 -6.50 -20.62
N PRO A 56 6.61 -5.36 -21.09
CA PRO A 56 6.59 -4.06 -20.39
C PRO A 56 5.20 -3.56 -19.99
N ALA A 57 4.14 -3.97 -20.70
CA ALA A 57 2.78 -3.55 -20.40
C ALA A 57 2.35 -3.91 -18.96
N TYR A 58 3.00 -4.91 -18.36
CA TYR A 58 2.72 -5.35 -17.00
C TYR A 58 3.59 -4.71 -15.92
N PHE A 59 4.51 -3.78 -16.26
CA PHE A 59 5.40 -3.14 -15.28
C PHE A 59 4.66 -2.64 -14.05
N ARG A 60 3.48 -2.04 -14.27
CA ARG A 60 2.68 -1.45 -13.21
C ARG A 60 2.22 -2.51 -12.20
N THR A 61 1.43 -3.48 -12.64
CA THR A 61 0.87 -4.54 -11.78
C THR A 61 1.97 -5.38 -11.15
N TRP A 62 2.98 -5.73 -11.95
CA TRP A 62 4.13 -6.52 -11.49
C TRP A 62 4.92 -5.79 -10.41
N PHE A 63 5.22 -4.50 -10.58
CA PHE A 63 5.97 -3.76 -9.57
C PHE A 63 5.14 -3.49 -8.30
N TYR A 64 3.81 -3.29 -8.43
CA TYR A 64 2.94 -3.25 -7.25
C TYR A 64 3.02 -4.52 -6.41
N LYS A 65 3.09 -5.70 -7.05
CA LYS A 65 3.29 -6.98 -6.36
C LYS A 65 4.59 -6.99 -5.56
N ILE A 66 5.68 -6.51 -6.16
CA ILE A 66 6.98 -6.41 -5.48
C ILE A 66 6.91 -5.48 -4.26
N VAL A 67 6.29 -4.31 -4.41
CA VAL A 67 6.15 -3.34 -3.30
C VAL A 67 5.31 -3.91 -2.16
N VAL A 68 4.17 -4.53 -2.46
CA VAL A 68 3.30 -5.13 -1.45
C VAL A 68 4.02 -6.24 -0.69
N HIS A 69 4.67 -7.16 -1.41
CA HIS A 69 5.39 -8.26 -0.77
C HIS A 69 6.56 -7.75 0.07
N THR A 70 7.31 -6.77 -0.42
CA THR A 70 8.42 -6.16 0.33
C THR A 70 7.93 -5.47 1.61
N ALA A 71 6.81 -4.76 1.56
CA ALA A 71 6.21 -4.14 2.75
C ALA A 71 5.74 -5.20 3.76
N LEU A 72 5.10 -6.28 3.30
CA LEU A 72 4.65 -7.36 4.18
C LEU A 72 5.81 -8.11 4.82
N ASP A 73 6.88 -8.37 4.07
CA ASP A 73 8.09 -9.01 4.58
C ASP A 73 8.82 -8.12 5.59
N PHE A 74 8.90 -6.82 5.32
CA PHE A 74 9.43 -5.83 6.26
C PHE A 74 8.67 -5.86 7.60
N LEU A 75 7.33 -5.82 7.55
CA LEU A 75 6.49 -5.90 8.76
C LEU A 75 6.65 -7.23 9.50
N ARG A 76 6.76 -8.35 8.78
CA ARG A 76 7.01 -9.68 9.39
C ARG A 76 8.35 -9.71 10.12
N GLN A 77 9.39 -9.14 9.51
CA GLN A 77 10.72 -9.08 10.12
C GLN A 77 10.74 -8.16 11.34
N LYS A 78 10.13 -6.97 11.24
CA LYS A 78 10.00 -6.03 12.36
C LYS A 78 9.26 -6.66 13.54
N ASN A 79 8.14 -7.34 13.30
CA ASN A 79 7.40 -8.06 14.34
C ASN A 79 8.23 -9.21 14.95
N LYS A 80 9.06 -9.90 14.16
CA LYS A 80 9.94 -10.96 14.68
C LYS A 80 11.04 -10.40 15.58
N THR A 81 11.59 -9.22 15.26
CA THR A 81 12.58 -8.54 16.11
C THR A 81 11.95 -8.07 17.43
N VAL A 82 10.73 -7.52 17.37
CA VAL A 82 9.97 -7.09 18.56
C VAL A 82 9.55 -8.26 19.46
N LEU A 83 9.40 -9.49 18.94
CA LEU A 83 9.14 -10.67 19.79
C LEU A 83 10.37 -11.18 20.56
N VAL A 84 11.58 -10.72 20.21
CA VAL A 84 12.83 -11.01 20.95
C VAL A 84 13.14 -9.89 21.95
N GLU A 85 12.56 -8.70 21.75
CA GLU A 85 12.67 -7.52 22.60
C GLU A 85 11.32 -7.25 23.29
N GLU A 86 11.11 -7.92 24.42
CA GLU A 86 9.97 -7.83 25.34
C GLU A 86 9.19 -6.47 25.34
N GLU A 87 7.87 -6.58 25.15
CA GLU A 87 6.82 -5.57 25.44
C GLU A 87 7.07 -4.10 25.00
N VAL A 88 6.65 -3.72 23.79
CA VAL A 88 6.40 -2.30 23.47
C VAL A 88 5.09 -2.10 22.73
N LEU A 89 4.25 -1.24 23.33
CA LEU A 89 2.97 -0.75 22.85
C LEU A 89 3.05 -0.30 21.38
N ILE A 90 2.05 -0.70 20.60
CA ILE A 90 1.73 -0.09 19.31
C ILE A 90 1.17 1.32 19.60
N ASN A 91 2.05 2.28 19.79
CA ASN A 91 1.74 3.71 19.70
C ASN A 91 2.57 4.26 18.54
N SER A 92 1.95 4.28 17.36
CA SER A 92 2.49 4.97 16.19
C SER A 92 2.28 6.47 16.37
N ASP A 93 3.26 7.15 16.95
CA ASP A 93 3.36 8.60 16.90
C ASP A 93 3.67 9.00 15.44
N SER A 94 2.78 9.82 14.88
CA SER A 94 2.69 10.05 13.44
C SER A 94 3.41 11.34 13.08
N GLY A 95 4.63 11.21 12.57
CA GLY A 95 5.33 12.30 11.88
C GLY A 95 4.49 12.80 10.71
N THR A 96 4.05 14.05 10.79
CA THR A 96 3.26 14.71 9.75
C THR A 96 4.08 14.85 8.48
N CYS A 97 3.67 14.17 7.41
CA CYS A 97 4.01 14.59 6.05
C CYS A 97 2.73 14.67 5.24
N ASP A 98 2.39 15.92 4.94
CA ASP A 98 1.18 16.44 4.34
C ASP A 98 1.12 16.06 2.85
N THR A 99 0.31 15.07 2.47
CA THR A 99 -0.33 15.00 1.14
C THR A 99 -1.49 13.99 1.15
N TYR A 100 -2.54 14.31 1.90
CA TYR A 100 -3.88 13.87 1.51
C TYR A 100 -4.71 15.12 1.34
N GLN A 101 -5.09 15.43 0.09
CA GLN A 101 -6.05 16.50 -0.24
C GLN A 101 -7.44 16.28 0.40
N ASN A 102 -7.60 15.24 1.22
CA ASN A 102 -8.70 15.02 2.14
C ASN A 102 -8.14 14.32 3.40
N ILE A 103 -7.81 15.11 4.44
CA ILE A 103 -7.30 14.60 5.73
C ILE A 103 -8.26 13.56 6.31
N ASP A 104 -9.57 13.74 6.12
CA ASP A 104 -10.61 12.84 6.61
C ASP A 104 -10.55 11.45 5.95
N LEU A 105 -10.27 11.39 4.65
CA LEU A 105 -10.12 10.12 3.94
C LEU A 105 -8.87 9.35 4.40
N SER A 106 -7.77 10.07 4.68
CA SER A 106 -6.57 9.43 5.22
C SER A 106 -6.82 8.82 6.60
N ARG A 107 -7.52 9.55 7.48
CA ARG A 107 -7.87 9.05 8.82
C ARG A 107 -8.81 7.84 8.73
N ALA A 108 -9.82 7.90 7.87
CA ALA A 108 -10.75 6.79 7.66
C ALA A 108 -10.04 5.54 7.10
N LEU A 109 -9.02 5.70 6.25
CA LEU A 109 -8.19 4.58 5.80
C LEU A 109 -7.32 4.00 6.92
N ASP A 110 -6.97 4.80 7.92
CA ASP A 110 -6.10 4.40 9.02
C ASP A 110 -6.83 3.57 10.09
N THR A 111 -8.14 3.75 10.23
CA THR A 111 -8.99 2.86 11.04
C THR A 111 -9.13 1.45 10.43
N LEU A 112 -8.90 1.32 9.12
CA LEU A 112 -8.95 0.02 8.46
C LEU A 112 -7.71 -0.83 8.78
N PRO A 113 -7.89 -2.13 9.10
CA PRO A 113 -6.80 -3.09 9.07
C PRO A 113 -6.07 -3.08 7.73
N ALA A 114 -4.73 -3.24 7.75
CA ALA A 114 -3.86 -3.13 6.58
C ALA A 114 -4.38 -3.91 5.35
N LYS A 115 -4.84 -5.15 5.55
CA LYS A 115 -5.41 -6.01 4.48
C LYS A 115 -6.60 -5.40 3.72
N TYR A 116 -7.40 -4.56 4.37
CA TYR A 116 -8.54 -3.87 3.75
C TYR A 116 -8.10 -2.54 3.13
N ARG A 117 -7.24 -1.80 3.83
CA ARG A 117 -6.65 -0.55 3.35
C ARG A 117 -5.93 -0.73 2.01
N THR A 118 -5.11 -1.76 1.90
CA THR A 118 -4.39 -2.10 0.66
C THR A 118 -5.34 -2.28 -0.52
N ILE A 119 -6.45 -2.98 -0.32
CA ILE A 119 -7.43 -3.24 -1.40
C ILE A 119 -8.07 -1.93 -1.86
N ILE A 120 -8.37 -1.02 -0.93
CA ILE A 120 -8.92 0.30 -1.27
C ILE A 120 -7.90 1.15 -2.04
N ILE A 121 -6.65 1.18 -1.58
CA ILE A 121 -5.57 1.92 -2.26
C ILE A 121 -5.38 1.39 -3.68
N LEU A 122 -5.19 0.08 -3.83
CA LEU A 122 -4.97 -0.53 -5.14
C LEU A 122 -6.18 -0.33 -6.08
N ARG A 123 -7.41 -0.44 -5.56
CA ARG A 123 -8.63 -0.34 -6.40
C ARG A 123 -8.98 1.08 -6.79
N TYR A 124 -8.89 2.05 -5.88
CA TYR A 124 -9.44 3.40 -6.06
C TYR A 124 -8.39 4.49 -6.22
N PHE A 125 -7.21 4.35 -5.63
CA PHE A 125 -6.13 5.33 -5.80
C PHE A 125 -5.23 4.97 -6.98
N GLU A 126 -5.13 3.66 -7.26
CA GLU A 126 -4.36 3.12 -8.36
C GLU A 126 -5.21 2.63 -9.53
N ASP A 127 -6.54 2.75 -9.50
CA ASP A 127 -7.42 2.36 -10.60
C ASP A 127 -7.15 0.94 -11.15
N LEU A 128 -6.69 0.02 -10.30
CA LEU A 128 -6.41 -1.36 -10.72
C LEU A 128 -7.70 -2.16 -10.77
N LYS A 129 -7.78 -3.09 -11.73
CA LYS A 129 -8.93 -3.99 -11.83
C LYS A 129 -8.90 -4.98 -10.67
N ILE A 130 -10.05 -5.54 -10.32
CA ILE A 130 -10.15 -6.49 -9.20
C ILE A 130 -9.28 -7.72 -9.48
N GLU A 131 -9.19 -8.12 -10.74
CA GLU A 131 -8.35 -9.21 -11.22
C GLU A 131 -6.85 -8.90 -11.01
N ASP A 132 -6.41 -7.68 -11.29
CA ASP A 132 -5.03 -7.25 -11.06
C ASP A 132 -4.71 -7.20 -9.56
N VAL A 133 -5.66 -6.73 -8.74
CA VAL A 133 -5.51 -6.71 -7.27
C VAL A 133 -5.39 -8.14 -6.72
N ALA A 134 -6.18 -9.08 -7.24
CA ALA A 134 -6.09 -10.49 -6.88
C ALA A 134 -4.72 -11.08 -7.23
N GLU A 135 -4.17 -10.75 -8.40
CA GLU A 135 -2.83 -11.18 -8.80
C GLU A 135 -1.72 -10.58 -7.93
N ILE A 136 -1.83 -9.29 -7.58
CA ILE A 136 -0.87 -8.59 -6.72
C ILE A 136 -0.86 -9.20 -5.31
N LEU A 137 -2.03 -9.47 -4.75
CA LEU A 137 -2.17 -9.98 -3.39
C LEU A 137 -2.02 -11.50 -3.29
N ASP A 138 -1.92 -12.21 -4.42
CA ASP A 138 -1.92 -13.67 -4.49
C ASP A 138 -3.18 -14.29 -3.87
N GLU A 139 -4.34 -13.67 -4.11
CA GLU A 139 -5.63 -14.04 -3.54
C GLU A 139 -6.67 -14.39 -4.61
N ASN A 140 -7.70 -15.13 -4.23
CA ASN A 140 -8.82 -15.40 -5.13
C ASN A 140 -9.63 -14.11 -5.37
N VAL A 141 -10.04 -13.86 -6.62
CA VAL A 141 -10.88 -12.71 -7.02
C VAL A 141 -12.11 -12.55 -6.12
N ASN A 142 -12.77 -13.64 -5.72
CA ASN A 142 -13.92 -13.61 -4.80
C ASN A 142 -13.54 -13.19 -3.37
N THR A 143 -12.32 -13.52 -2.94
CA THR A 143 -11.77 -13.04 -1.66
C THR A 143 -11.53 -11.54 -1.71
N VAL A 144 -10.92 -11.05 -2.79
CA VAL A 144 -10.71 -9.61 -3.00
C VAL A 144 -12.04 -8.86 -3.04
N LYS A 145 -13.05 -9.37 -3.76
CA LYS A 145 -14.41 -8.78 -3.76
C LYS A 145 -15.00 -8.72 -2.36
N THR A 146 -15.00 -9.83 -1.63
CA THR A 146 -15.56 -9.89 -0.26
C THR A 146 -14.85 -8.92 0.68
N ARG A 147 -13.52 -8.83 0.59
CA ARG A 147 -12.72 -7.90 1.38
C ARG A 147 -12.96 -6.44 0.98
N LEU A 148 -13.12 -6.15 -0.31
CA LEU A 148 -13.48 -4.83 -0.81
C LEU A 148 -14.82 -4.37 -0.24
N TYR A 149 -15.87 -5.20 -0.34
CA TYR A 149 -17.18 -4.90 0.26
C TYR A 149 -17.09 -4.68 1.77
N THR A 150 -16.27 -5.46 2.46
CA THR A 150 -16.07 -5.33 3.90
C THR A 150 -15.31 -4.04 4.25
N ALA A 151 -14.30 -3.67 3.47
CA ALA A 151 -13.56 -2.43 3.61
C ALA A 151 -14.49 -1.22 3.45
N LEU A 152 -15.30 -1.20 2.39
CA LEU A 152 -16.27 -0.13 2.13
C LEU A 152 -17.32 -0.03 3.24
N ARG A 153 -17.79 -1.16 3.77
CA ARG A 153 -18.74 -1.16 4.90
C ARG A 153 -18.14 -0.55 6.16
N LYS A 154 -16.88 -0.89 6.46
CA LYS A 154 -16.16 -0.31 7.60
C LYS A 154 -15.95 1.19 7.44
N LEU A 155 -15.53 1.64 6.26
CA LEU A 155 -15.41 3.07 5.95
C LEU A 155 -16.74 3.81 6.09
N ARG A 156 -17.85 3.21 5.62
CA ARG A 156 -19.18 3.80 5.71
C ARG A 156 -19.65 3.96 7.16
N ILE A 157 -19.38 2.98 8.02
CA ILE A 157 -19.76 3.04 9.44
C ILE A 157 -19.01 4.21 10.12
N GLU A 158 -17.69 4.29 9.93
CA GLU A 158 -16.86 5.34 10.51
C GLU A 158 -17.31 6.75 10.07
N MET A 159 -17.61 6.94 8.78
CA MET A 159 -18.07 8.26 8.29
C MET A 159 -19.44 8.67 8.87
N VAL A 160 -20.32 7.72 9.18
CA VAL A 160 -21.62 8.01 9.82
C VAL A 160 -21.43 8.33 11.30
N ASP A 161 -20.52 7.64 11.98
CA ASP A 161 -20.20 7.89 13.40
C ASP A 161 -19.52 9.26 13.59
N ASP A 162 -18.71 9.72 12.64
CA ASP A 162 -18.11 11.06 12.66
C ASP A 162 -19.15 12.17 12.43
N ASP A 163 -20.13 11.94 11.55
CA ASP A 163 -21.27 12.86 11.33
C ASP A 163 -22.18 12.99 12.57
N GLU A 164 -22.37 11.91 13.34
CA GLU A 164 -23.13 11.93 14.59
C GLU A 164 -22.36 12.61 15.73
N LYS A 165 -21.05 12.35 15.86
CA LYS A 165 -20.20 13.05 16.86
C LYS A 165 -20.06 14.54 16.58
N GLY A 166 -20.02 14.95 15.30
CA GLY A 166 -20.02 16.36 14.91
C GLY A 166 -21.30 17.11 15.29
N ARG A 167 -22.44 16.41 15.43
CA ARG A 167 -23.70 17.02 15.88
C ARG A 167 -23.78 17.20 17.41
N ILE A 168 -23.08 16.38 18.19
CA ILE A 168 -23.14 16.42 19.67
C ILE A 168 -22.29 17.57 20.24
N CYS A 169 -21.32 18.11 19.49
CA CYS A 169 -20.48 19.22 19.94
C CYS A 169 -21.08 20.64 19.72
N HIS A 170 -22.34 20.73 19.28
CA HIS A 170 -23.01 22.01 18.94
C HIS A 170 -24.25 22.34 19.80
N GLU A 171 -24.51 21.59 20.88
CA GLU A 171 -25.51 21.94 21.90
C GLU A 171 -24.84 22.31 23.23
#